data_AF-A0AAT9RB25-F1
#
_entry.id   AF-A0AAT9RB25-F1
#
_cell.length_a   1.000
_cell.length_b   1.000
_cell.length_c   1.000
_cell.angle_alpha   90.00
_cell.angle_beta   90.00
_cell.angle_gamma   90.00
#
_symmetry.space_group_name_H-M   'P 1'
#
loop_
_entity.id
_entity.type
_entity.pdbx_description
1 polymer ?
#
loop_
_entity_poly.entity_id
_entity_poly.type
_entity_poly.pdbx_seq_one_letter_code
_entity_poly.pdbx_strand_id
1 'polypeptide(L)'
;MPWRWRWGTAAGTVLLLTAGCGTVEERRTAALDAALDFERALYAGDGASVCAVLAPGVRAEVEQSARTSCEEGVLREEVPPVTAAADEVEGVDVSGRQARVVFPADTLFLSQFSGGWKVVAAGCTPRPERPYQCRLKGG
;
A
#
# COMPACT_ATOMS: atom_id res chain seq x y z
N MET A 1 47.10 22.24 -51.10
CA MET A 1 45.64 22.47 -51.19
C MET A 1 45.03 22.28 -49.80
N PRO A 2 44.75 23.35 -49.04
CA PRO A 2 44.20 23.23 -47.69
C PRO A 2 42.67 23.15 -47.75
N TRP A 3 42.10 21.96 -47.55
CA TRP A 3 40.66 21.80 -47.39
C TRP A 3 40.28 22.11 -45.94
N ARG A 4 39.74 23.31 -45.73
CA ARG A 4 39.20 23.79 -44.45
C ARG A 4 37.79 23.21 -44.29
N TRP A 5 37.61 22.23 -43.40
CA TRP A 5 36.27 21.81 -43.00
C TRP A 5 35.92 22.43 -41.64
N ARG A 6 35.12 23.50 -41.66
CA ARG A 6 34.49 24.12 -40.50
C ARG A 6 33.17 23.40 -40.29
N TRP A 7 33.05 22.57 -39.26
CA TRP A 7 31.77 21.99 -38.84
C TRP A 7 31.36 22.70 -37.56
N GLY A 8 30.29 23.50 -37.66
CA GLY A 8 29.74 24.26 -36.55
C GLY A 8 29.10 23.34 -35.52
N THR A 9 29.49 23.51 -34.27
CA THR A 9 28.85 22.88 -33.11
C THR A 9 27.52 23.59 -32.83
N ALA A 10 26.42 23.02 -33.30
CA ALA A 10 25.10 23.34 -32.77
C ALA A 10 24.90 22.54 -31.48
N ALA A 11 25.15 23.18 -30.34
CA ALA A 11 24.86 22.62 -29.02
C ALA A 11 23.33 22.67 -28.78
N GLY A 12 22.64 21.60 -29.17
CA GLY A 12 21.24 21.38 -28.79
C GLY A 12 21.16 20.94 -27.33
N THR A 13 20.63 21.80 -26.46
CA THR A 13 20.29 21.46 -25.08
C THR A 13 19.17 20.43 -25.09
N VAL A 14 19.50 19.16 -24.86
CA VAL A 14 18.52 18.08 -24.68
C VAL A 14 17.90 18.25 -23.29
N LEU A 15 16.68 18.80 -23.24
CA LEU A 15 15.85 18.79 -22.04
C LEU A 15 15.33 17.35 -21.84
N LEU A 16 16.00 16.57 -20.97
CA LEU A 16 15.54 15.26 -20.55
C LEU A 16 14.33 15.41 -19.61
N LEU A 17 13.12 15.38 -20.18
CA LEU A 17 11.88 15.26 -19.42
C LEU A 17 11.73 13.81 -18.93
N THR A 18 12.24 13.49 -17.74
CA THR A 18 12.01 12.18 -17.11
C THR A 18 10.63 12.15 -16.46
N ALA A 19 9.58 11.91 -17.25
CA ALA A 19 8.26 11.65 -16.73
C ALA A 19 8.03 10.14 -16.55
N GLY A 20 7.99 9.69 -15.28
CA GLY A 20 6.86 8.86 -14.83
C GLY A 20 6.96 7.33 -14.91
N CYS A 21 8.14 6.71 -14.79
CA CYS A 21 8.20 5.29 -14.43
C CYS A 21 8.50 5.18 -12.93
N GLY A 22 7.45 5.17 -12.11
CA GLY A 22 7.60 4.95 -10.66
C GLY A 22 8.33 3.63 -10.43
N THR A 23 9.48 3.69 -9.76
CA THR A 23 10.34 2.52 -9.62
C THR A 23 9.65 1.43 -8.78
N VAL A 24 10.13 0.19 -8.87
CA VAL A 24 9.65 -0.88 -7.99
C VAL A 24 9.84 -0.49 -6.53
N GLU A 25 10.98 0.11 -6.20
CA GLU A 25 11.29 0.57 -4.83
C GLU A 25 10.36 1.69 -4.36
N GLU A 26 10.09 2.71 -5.18
CA GLU A 26 9.13 3.76 -4.80
C GLU A 26 7.73 3.19 -4.53
N ARG A 27 7.29 2.23 -5.33
CA ARG A 27 6.01 1.55 -5.11
C ARG A 27 6.03 0.69 -3.84
N ARG A 28 7.17 0.05 -3.55
CA ARG A 28 7.41 -0.73 -2.33
C ARG A 28 7.34 0.15 -1.09
N THR A 29 8.03 1.28 -1.09
CA THR A 29 7.99 2.27 -0.01
C THR A 29 6.58 2.81 0.17
N ALA A 30 5.90 3.23 -0.90
CA ALA A 30 4.55 3.77 -0.79
C ALA A 30 3.51 2.74 -0.30
N ALA A 31 3.69 1.45 -0.64
CA ALA A 31 2.84 0.39 -0.11
C ALA A 31 3.11 0.13 1.38
N LEU A 32 4.39 0.17 1.78
CA LEU A 32 4.79 0.04 3.18
C LEU A 32 4.26 1.21 4.02
N ASP A 33 4.38 2.44 3.55
CA ASP A 33 3.88 3.62 4.27
C ASP A 33 2.37 3.52 4.55
N ALA A 34 1.60 3.09 3.54
CA ALA A 34 0.16 2.88 3.70
C ALA A 34 -0.19 1.74 4.68
N ALA A 35 0.64 0.69 4.74
CA ALA A 35 0.49 -0.38 5.73
C ALA A 35 0.80 0.11 7.16
N LEU A 36 1.87 0.90 7.32
CA LEU A 36 2.21 1.51 8.61
C LEU A 36 1.16 2.52 9.06
N ASP A 37 0.56 3.28 8.14
CA ASP A 37 -0.56 4.18 8.46
C ASP A 37 -1.77 3.42 9.01
N PHE A 38 -2.10 2.27 8.40
CA PHE A 38 -3.17 1.38 8.90
C PHE A 38 -2.86 0.87 10.31
N GLU A 39 -1.65 0.32 10.53
CA GLU A 39 -1.27 -0.23 11.84
C GLU A 39 -1.22 0.84 12.93
N ARG A 40 -0.69 2.05 12.62
CA ARG A 40 -0.71 3.18 13.56
C ARG A 40 -2.12 3.58 13.94
N ALA A 41 -3.03 3.66 12.96
CA ALA A 41 -4.42 4.02 13.22
C ALA A 41 -5.14 2.93 14.04
N LEU A 42 -4.91 1.66 13.72
CA LEU A 42 -5.50 0.53 14.44
C LEU A 42 -5.01 0.47 15.89
N TYR A 43 -3.69 0.61 16.09
CA TYR A 43 -3.08 0.66 17.42
C TYR A 43 -3.60 1.83 18.27
N ALA A 44 -3.83 2.98 17.64
CA ALA A 44 -4.40 4.16 18.30
C ALA A 44 -5.91 4.06 18.58
N GLY A 45 -6.60 3.04 18.05
CA GLY A 45 -8.06 2.94 18.10
C GLY A 45 -8.78 4.02 17.30
N ASP A 46 -8.10 4.62 16.30
CA ASP A 46 -8.66 5.67 15.45
C ASP A 46 -9.37 5.06 14.23
N GLY A 47 -10.63 4.65 14.43
CA GLY A 47 -11.44 4.04 13.40
C GLY A 47 -11.62 4.90 12.14
N ALA A 48 -11.61 6.22 12.27
CA ALA A 48 -11.70 7.13 11.12
C ALA A 48 -10.46 7.06 10.24
N SER A 49 -9.27 7.10 10.87
CA SER A 49 -8.01 6.94 10.15
C SER A 49 -7.86 5.54 9.54
N VAL A 50 -8.30 4.49 10.25
CA VAL A 50 -8.33 3.12 9.70
C VAL A 50 -9.20 3.08 8.43
N CYS A 51 -10.44 3.56 8.52
CA CYS A 51 -11.35 3.56 7.38
C CYS A 51 -10.90 4.45 6.22
N ALA A 52 -10.11 5.49 6.45
CA ALA A 52 -9.55 6.32 5.39
C ALA A 52 -8.54 5.57 4.50
N VAL A 53 -7.80 4.61 5.06
CA VAL A 53 -6.78 3.82 4.33
C VAL A 53 -7.32 2.48 3.81
N LEU A 54 -8.52 2.06 4.24
CA LEU A 54 -9.21 0.90 3.69
C LEU A 54 -9.67 1.14 2.25
N ALA A 55 -9.66 0.07 1.45
CA ALA A 55 -10.26 0.08 0.12
C ALA A 55 -11.78 0.23 0.22
N PRO A 56 -12.44 0.89 -0.75
CA PRO A 56 -13.88 1.14 -0.69
C PRO A 56 -14.74 -0.12 -0.44
N GLY A 57 -14.38 -1.25 -1.05
CA GLY A 57 -15.09 -2.51 -0.84
C GLY A 57 -14.96 -3.07 0.59
N VAL A 58 -13.79 -2.92 1.22
CA VAL A 58 -13.60 -3.35 2.63
C VAL A 58 -14.43 -2.49 3.57
N ARG A 59 -14.46 -1.17 3.36
CA ARG A 59 -15.27 -0.26 4.19
C ARG A 59 -16.76 -0.63 4.12
N ALA A 60 -17.27 -0.88 2.91
CA ALA A 60 -18.64 -1.28 2.71
C ALA A 60 -18.96 -2.63 3.38
N GLU A 61 -18.03 -3.58 3.34
CA GLU A 61 -18.17 -4.88 4.01
C GLU A 61 -18.23 -4.73 5.54
N VAL A 62 -17.37 -3.89 6.12
CA VAL A 62 -17.36 -3.57 7.56
C VAL A 62 -18.68 -2.93 7.98
N GLU A 63 -19.14 -1.91 7.24
CA GLU A 63 -20.41 -1.24 7.50
C GLU A 63 -21.59 -2.22 7.45
N GLN A 64 -21.61 -3.08 6.44
CA GLN A 64 -22.65 -4.08 6.26
C GLN A 64 -22.65 -5.13 7.39
N SER A 65 -21.48 -5.65 7.74
CA SER A 65 -21.31 -6.71 8.75
C SER A 65 -21.59 -6.19 10.16
N ALA A 66 -21.01 -5.04 10.50
CA ALA A 66 -21.15 -4.42 11.82
C ALA A 66 -22.50 -3.70 12.00
N ARG A 67 -23.22 -3.41 10.91
CA ARG A 67 -24.48 -2.64 10.89
C ARG A 67 -24.35 -1.28 11.58
N THR A 68 -23.21 -0.62 11.37
CA THR A 68 -22.91 0.73 11.84
C THR A 68 -21.94 1.41 10.86
N SER A 69 -21.48 2.62 11.16
CA SER A 69 -20.47 3.30 10.35
C SER A 69 -19.13 2.53 10.36
N CYS A 70 -18.32 2.72 9.32
CA CYS A 70 -17.03 2.03 9.20
C CYS A 70 -16.16 2.28 10.44
N GLU A 71 -16.13 3.52 10.93
CA GLU A 71 -15.24 3.95 12.02
C GLU A 71 -15.56 3.21 13.32
N GLU A 72 -16.84 2.95 13.60
CA GLU A 72 -17.25 2.16 14.74
C GLU A 72 -17.12 0.65 14.50
N GLY A 73 -17.44 0.20 13.28
CA GLY A 73 -17.45 -1.21 12.92
C GLY A 73 -16.05 -1.81 12.91
N VAL A 74 -15.08 -1.11 12.34
CA VAL A 74 -13.72 -1.63 12.14
C VAL A 74 -13.00 -1.92 13.45
N LEU A 75 -13.29 -1.16 14.50
CA LEU A 75 -12.71 -1.37 15.84
C LEU A 75 -13.29 -2.62 16.54
N ARG A 76 -14.34 -3.24 15.99
CA ARG A 76 -14.94 -4.48 16.49
C ARG A 76 -14.45 -5.73 15.76
N GLU A 77 -13.74 -5.58 14.65
CA GLU A 77 -13.30 -6.69 13.77
C GLU A 77 -12.12 -7.51 14.35
N GLU A 78 -11.70 -7.21 15.59
CA GLU A 78 -10.68 -7.95 16.35
C GLU A 78 -9.43 -8.27 15.50
N VAL A 79 -8.97 -7.27 14.75
CA VAL A 79 -7.69 -7.32 14.02
C VAL A 79 -6.57 -7.15 15.05
N PRO A 80 -5.59 -8.07 15.12
CA PRO A 80 -4.47 -7.92 16.05
C PRO A 80 -3.67 -6.67 15.69
N PRO A 81 -3.57 -5.66 16.58
CA PRO A 81 -2.73 -4.51 16.31
C PRO A 81 -1.26 -4.92 16.43
N VAL A 82 -0.41 -4.45 15.52
CA VAL A 82 1.05 -4.52 15.68
C VAL A 82 1.64 -3.15 15.96
N THR A 83 2.79 -3.15 16.64
CA THR A 83 3.62 -1.95 16.72
C THR A 83 4.07 -1.59 15.31
N ALA A 84 3.65 -0.42 14.85
CA ALA A 84 3.83 0.03 13.46
C ALA A 84 5.24 0.60 13.22
N ALA A 85 6.27 -0.15 13.61
CA ALA A 85 7.65 0.24 13.42
C ALA A 85 8.19 -0.41 12.13
N ALA A 86 8.82 0.39 11.26
CA ALA A 86 9.28 -0.09 9.96
C ALA A 86 10.37 -1.17 10.07
N ASP A 87 11.11 -1.18 11.17
CA ASP A 87 12.13 -2.17 11.52
C ASP A 87 11.55 -3.52 11.95
N GLU A 88 10.27 -3.59 12.28
CA GLU A 88 9.56 -4.84 12.62
C GLU A 88 8.94 -5.51 11.38
N VAL A 89 9.03 -4.90 10.20
CA VAL A 89 8.47 -5.44 8.96
C VAL A 89 9.30 -6.64 8.48
N GLU A 90 8.67 -7.81 8.42
CA GLU A 90 9.32 -9.05 7.99
C GLU A 90 9.43 -9.16 6.46
N GLY A 91 8.55 -8.50 5.72
CA GLY A 91 8.58 -8.54 4.26
C GLY A 91 7.64 -7.58 3.56
N VAL A 92 8.05 -7.12 2.38
CA VAL A 92 7.21 -6.32 1.47
C VAL A 92 7.38 -6.84 0.05
N ASP A 93 6.30 -7.37 -0.52
CA ASP A 93 6.25 -7.86 -1.89
C ASP A 93 5.32 -6.96 -2.72
N VAL A 94 5.79 -6.48 -3.88
CA VAL A 94 4.96 -5.67 -4.79
C VAL A 94 4.94 -6.31 -6.17
N SER A 95 3.73 -6.59 -6.66
CA SER A 95 3.47 -7.19 -7.97
C SER A 95 2.45 -6.35 -8.72
N GLY A 96 2.92 -5.57 -9.70
CA GLY A 96 2.09 -4.63 -10.45
C GLY A 96 1.43 -3.60 -9.54
N ARG A 97 0.11 -3.72 -9.37
CA ARG A 97 -0.75 -2.85 -8.55
C ARG A 97 -1.15 -3.49 -7.21
N GLN A 98 -0.54 -4.61 -6.85
CA GLN A 98 -0.83 -5.32 -5.60
C GLN A 98 0.43 -5.34 -4.74
N ALA A 99 0.23 -5.32 -3.43
CA ALA A 99 1.31 -5.46 -2.47
C ALA A 99 0.89 -6.36 -1.30
N ARG A 100 1.88 -7.01 -0.70
CA ARG A 100 1.75 -7.72 0.57
C ARG A 100 2.79 -7.17 1.53
N VAL A 101 2.38 -6.84 2.74
CA VAL A 101 3.26 -6.43 3.84
C VAL A 101 3.07 -7.42 4.97
N VAL A 102 4.17 -7.96 5.49
CA VAL A 102 4.20 -8.96 6.55
C VAL A 102 4.80 -8.33 7.79
N PHE A 103 4.04 -8.37 8.88
CA PHE A 103 4.44 -8.04 10.23
C PHE A 103 4.46 -9.32 11.09
N PRO A 104 5.06 -9.30 12.29
CA PRO A 104 5.18 -10.51 13.11
C PRO A 104 3.85 -11.13 13.52
N ALA A 105 2.78 -10.33 13.65
CA ALA A 105 1.45 -10.78 14.04
C ALA A 105 0.33 -10.43 13.04
N ASP A 106 0.66 -9.82 11.90
CA ASP A 106 -0.31 -9.55 10.85
C ASP A 106 0.30 -9.65 9.43
N THR A 107 -0.54 -9.96 8.45
CA THR A 107 -0.23 -9.82 7.03
C THR A 107 -1.30 -8.95 6.38
N LEU A 108 -0.87 -7.90 5.69
CA LEU A 108 -1.75 -6.97 5.00
C LEU A 108 -1.62 -7.20 3.51
N PHE A 109 -2.76 -7.17 2.81
CA PHE A 109 -2.80 -7.09 1.36
C PHE A 109 -3.29 -5.71 0.96
N LEU A 110 -2.59 -5.09 0.03
CA LEU A 110 -2.90 -3.76 -0.49
C LEU A 110 -3.08 -3.79 -2.00
N SER A 111 -3.87 -2.86 -2.50
CA SER A 111 -4.00 -2.59 -3.93
C SER A 111 -3.87 -1.10 -4.20
N GLN A 112 -3.31 -0.76 -5.35
CA GLN A 112 -3.18 0.62 -5.80
C GLN A 112 -4.51 1.10 -6.40
N PHE A 113 -5.09 2.13 -5.81
CA PHE A 113 -6.26 2.87 -6.31
C PHE A 113 -5.82 4.22 -6.88
N SER A 114 -6.76 4.98 -7.46
CA SER A 114 -6.51 6.36 -7.90
C SER A 114 -6.07 7.26 -6.75
N GLY A 115 -6.59 7.02 -5.54
CA GLY A 115 -6.23 7.72 -4.31
C GLY A 115 -5.04 7.13 -3.54
N GLY A 116 -4.18 6.35 -4.20
CA GLY A 116 -3.01 5.71 -3.58
C GLY A 116 -3.23 4.25 -3.18
N TRP A 117 -2.27 3.70 -2.43
CA TRP A 117 -2.38 2.34 -1.88
C TRP A 117 -3.48 2.27 -0.82
N LYS A 118 -4.30 1.22 -0.89
CA LYS A 118 -5.37 0.95 0.07
C LYS A 118 -5.31 -0.48 0.55
N VAL A 119 -5.60 -0.69 1.83
CA VAL A 119 -5.68 -2.02 2.43
C VAL A 119 -6.95 -2.72 1.93
N VAL A 120 -6.78 -3.88 1.30
CA VAL A 120 -7.88 -4.72 0.79
C VAL A 120 -8.13 -5.94 1.68
N ALA A 121 -7.17 -6.31 2.52
CA ALA A 121 -7.33 -7.29 3.59
C ALA A 121 -6.29 -7.10 4.70
N ALA A 122 -6.67 -7.41 5.95
CA ALA A 122 -5.82 -7.32 7.15
C ALA A 122 -6.25 -8.37 8.19
N GLY A 123 -5.44 -8.57 9.24
CA GLY A 123 -5.60 -9.68 10.17
C GLY A 123 -5.44 -11.04 9.48
N CYS A 124 -4.53 -11.15 8.51
CA CYS A 124 -4.43 -12.32 7.64
C CYS A 124 -3.43 -13.36 8.16
N THR A 125 -3.91 -14.57 8.43
CA THR A 125 -3.07 -15.71 8.81
C THR A 125 -2.85 -16.65 7.61
N PRO A 126 -1.60 -17.07 7.33
CA PRO A 126 -1.31 -18.01 6.25
C PRO A 126 -1.91 -19.38 6.52
N ARG A 127 -2.34 -20.07 5.46
CA ARG A 127 -2.83 -21.45 5.52
C ARG A 127 -2.15 -22.30 4.45
N PRO A 128 -1.62 -23.49 4.78
CA PRO A 128 -1.02 -24.37 3.78
C PRO A 128 -1.99 -24.68 2.65
N GLU A 129 -1.54 -24.48 1.40
CA GLU A 129 -2.28 -24.77 0.17
C GLU A 129 -3.67 -24.13 0.05
N ARG A 130 -3.94 -23.07 0.82
CA ARG A 130 -5.23 -22.37 0.84
C ARG A 130 -5.00 -20.86 0.83
N PRO A 131 -5.99 -20.07 0.39
CA PRO A 131 -5.95 -18.62 0.57
C PRO A 131 -5.79 -18.26 2.06
N TYR A 132 -5.18 -17.11 2.34
CA TYR A 132 -5.09 -16.57 3.69
C TYR A 132 -6.48 -16.49 4.35
N GLN A 133 -6.49 -16.62 5.67
CA GLN A 133 -7.67 -16.33 6.47
C GLN A 133 -7.53 -14.92 7.03
N CYS A 134 -8.32 -13.99 6.53
CA CYS A 134 -8.28 -12.59 6.94
C CYS A 134 -9.49 -12.24 7.81
N ARG A 135 -9.28 -11.32 8.76
CA ARG A 135 -10.34 -10.72 9.57
C ARG A 135 -11.08 -9.66 8.77
N LEU A 136 -10.33 -8.72 8.20
CA LEU A 136 -10.84 -7.74 7.25
C LEU A 136 -10.60 -8.21 5.81
N LYS A 137 -11.61 -8.11 4.95
CA LYS A 137 -11.49 -8.37 3.51
C LYS A 137 -12.58 -7.64 2.74
N GLY A 138 -12.27 -7.24 1.51
CA GLY A 138 -13.27 -6.78 0.54
C GLY A 138 -13.80 -7.96 -0.25
N GLY A 139 -15.12 -8.03 -0.44
CA GLY A 139 -15.79 -9.01 -1.29
C GLY A 139 -15.52 -8.82 -2.78
#